data_AF-A0A9D6HP01-F1
#
_entry.id   AF-A0A9D6HP01-F1
#
_cell.length_a   1.000
_cell.length_b   1.000
_cell.length_c   1.000
_cell.angle_alpha   90.00
_cell.angle_beta   90.00
_cell.angle_gamma   90.00
#
_symmetry.space_group_name_H-M   'P 1'
#
loop_
_entity.id
_entity.type
_entity.pdbx_description
1 polymer ?
#
loop_
_entity_poly.entity_id
_entity_poly.type
_entity_poly.pdbx_seq_one_letter_code
_entity_poly.pdbx_strand_id
1 'polypeptide(L)' 'MLEVKKQPTESSQSLVRRFTRGMQQSGVLFGARKRQFNQRTKSKLARKKAAIRREETKKEYEKLRKLGKLPEKEKRR' A
#
# COMPACT_ATOMS: atom_id res chain seq x y z
N MET A 1 -14.12 -12.84 -1.29
CA MET A 1 -15.13 -11.89 -0.79
C MET A 1 -14.93 -11.80 0.72
N LEU A 2 -14.90 -10.60 1.31
CA LEU A 2 -14.67 -10.46 2.76
C LEU A 2 -16.02 -10.53 3.48
N GLU A 3 -16.20 -11.55 4.31
CA GLU A 3 -17.40 -11.73 5.13
C GLU A 3 -17.00 -11.66 6.62
N VAL A 4 -17.71 -10.85 7.40
CA VAL A 4 -17.50 -10.73 8.85
C VAL A 4 -18.84 -10.98 9.54
N LYS A 5 -18.93 -12.09 10.28
CA LYS A 5 -20.10 -12.44 11.09
C LYS A 5 -19.97 -11.86 12.49
N LYS A 6 -21.11 -11.38 13.03
CA LYS A 6 -21.22 -10.86 14.40
C LYS A 6 -20.96 -11.99 15.40
N GLN A 7 -20.13 -11.71 16.39
CA GLN A 7 -19.90 -12.63 17.51
C GLN A 7 -20.89 -12.35 18.66
N PRO A 8 -21.24 -13.36 19.48
CA PRO A 8 -22.32 -13.25 20.47
C PRO A 8 -22.12 -12.14 21.51
N THR A 9 -20.87 -11.82 21.87
CA THR A 9 -20.52 -10.77 22.86
C THR A 9 -20.02 -9.47 22.23
N GLU A 10 -20.21 -9.28 20.92
CA GLU A 10 -19.62 -8.17 20.18
C GLU A 10 -20.52 -6.92 20.11
N SER A 11 -19.94 -5.74 20.37
CA SER A 11 -20.60 -4.46 20.13
C SER A 11 -20.63 -4.12 18.64
N SER A 12 -21.69 -3.43 18.18
CA SER A 12 -21.82 -3.02 16.78
C SER A 12 -20.59 -2.24 16.26
N GLN A 13 -19.97 -1.41 17.10
CA GLN A 13 -18.79 -0.64 16.75
C GLN A 13 -17.55 -1.52 16.52
N SER A 14 -17.36 -2.56 17.34
CA SER A 14 -16.23 -3.48 17.17
C SER A 14 -16.37 -4.34 15.90
N LEU A 15 -17.60 -4.72 15.54
CA LEU A 15 -17.89 -5.39 14.27
C LEU A 15 -17.51 -4.53 13.05
N VAL A 16 -17.92 -3.25 13.05
CA VAL A 16 -17.57 -2.30 11.98
C VAL A 16 -16.05 -2.16 11.86
N ARG A 17 -15.33 -2.06 12.99
CA ARG A 17 -13.87 -1.97 13.00
C ARG A 17 -13.20 -3.21 12.41
N ARG A 18 -13.67 -4.41 12.75
CA ARG A 18 -13.14 -5.66 12.17
C ARG A 18 -13.38 -5.71 10.66
N PHE A 19 -14.58 -5.33 10.22
CA PHE A 19 -14.89 -5.21 8.80
C PHE A 19 -13.98 -4.20 8.09
N THR A 20 -13.79 -3.00 8.66
CA THR A 20 -12.93 -1.98 8.03
C THR A 20 -11.49 -2.46 7.92
N ARG A 21 -10.96 -3.08 8.98
CA ARG A 21 -9.60 -3.62 8.98
C ARG A 21 -9.45 -4.76 7.97
N GLY A 22 -10.42 -5.68 7.92
CA GLY A 22 -10.46 -6.75 6.93
C GLY A 22 -10.53 -6.22 5.50
N MET A 23 -11.35 -5.19 5.25
CA MET A 23 -11.45 -4.55 3.94
C MET A 23 -10.13 -3.90 3.53
N GLN A 24 -9.46 -3.18 4.43
CA GLN A 24 -8.16 -2.58 4.17
C GLN A 24 -7.08 -3.63 3.89
N GLN A 25 -7.00 -4.67 4.71
CA GLN A 25 -6.02 -5.76 4.56
C GLN A 25 -6.26 -6.59 3.30
N SER A 26 -7.52 -6.82 2.93
CA SER A 26 -7.89 -7.57 1.74
C SER A 26 -7.46 -6.90 0.43
N GLY A 27 -7.17 -5.58 0.45
CA GLY A 27 -6.76 -4.84 -0.75
C GLY A 27 -7.83 -4.71 -1.83
N VAL A 28 -9.06 -5.20 -1.59
CA VAL A 28 -10.15 -5.19 -2.58
C VAL A 28 -10.43 -3.78 -3.07
N LEU A 29 -10.49 -2.80 -2.15
CA LEU A 29 -10.71 -1.40 -2.49
C LEU A 29 -9.56 -0.81 -3.33
N PHE A 30 -8.32 -1.18 -3.02
CA PHE A 30 -7.15 -0.77 -3.81
C PHE A 30 -7.18 -1.36 -5.22
N GLY A 31 -7.51 -2.65 -5.34
CA GLY A 31 -7.66 -3.33 -6.62
C GLY A 31 -8.82 -2.79 -7.46
N ALA A 32 -9.94 -2.41 -6.82
CA ALA A 32 -11.07 -1.77 -7.47
C ALA A 32 -10.68 -0.40 -8.03
N ARG A 33 -10.08 0.47 -7.20
CA ARG A 33 -9.60 1.80 -7.64
C ARG A 33 -8.56 1.71 -8.75
N LYS A 34 -7.64 0.74 -8.67
CA LYS A 34 -6.61 0.53 -9.70
C LYS A 34 -7.20 0.15 -11.06
N ARG A 35 -8.30 -0.60 -11.08
CA ARG A 35 -8.99 -1.08 -12.30
C ARG A 35 -10.13 -0.17 -12.75
N GLN A 36 -10.45 0.89 -12.00
CA GLN A 36 -11.56 1.79 -12.28
C GLN A 36 -11.45 2.44 -13.68
N PHE A 37 -10.22 2.74 -14.11
CA PHE A 37 -9.95 3.37 -15.40
C PHE A 37 -8.95 2.56 -16.21
N ASN A 38 -9.12 2.55 -17.53
CA ASN A 38 -8.15 1.94 -18.43
C ASN A 38 -6.85 2.76 -18.44
N GLN A 39 -5.71 2.08 -18.32
CA GLN A 39 -4.39 2.71 -18.39
C GLN A 39 -3.65 2.24 -19.63
N ARG A 40 -3.16 3.20 -20.43
CA ARG A 40 -2.33 2.88 -21.61
C ARG A 40 -1.03 2.20 -21.17
N THR A 41 -0.59 1.21 -21.96
CA THR A 41 0.71 0.58 -21.77
C THR A 41 1.85 1.58 -21.93
N LYS A 42 2.84 1.52 -21.04
CA LYS A 42 3.99 2.43 -21.07
C LYS A 42 4.87 2.16 -22.29
N SER A 43 5.35 3.23 -22.95
CA SER A 43 6.33 3.13 -24.04
C SER A 43 7.67 2.54 -23.56
N LYS A 44 8.51 2.06 -24.50
CA LYS A 44 9.86 1.53 -24.18
C LYS A 44 10.70 2.55 -23.39
N LEU A 45 10.70 3.81 -23.83
CA LEU A 45 11.44 4.89 -23.18
C LEU A 45 10.91 5.21 -21.78
N ALA A 46 9.58 5.26 -21.60
CA ALA A 46 8.97 5.49 -20.29
C ALA A 46 9.30 4.36 -19.30
N ARG A 47 9.34 3.10 -19.76
CA ARG A 47 9.77 1.96 -18.95
C ARG A 47 11.25 2.08 -18.52
N LYS A 48 12.14 2.44 -19.45
CA LYS A 48 13.56 2.64 -19.18
C LYS A 48 13.80 3.74 -18.14
N LYS A 49 13.18 4.92 -18.31
CA LYS A 49 13.27 6.02 -17.34
C LYS A 49 12.79 5.63 -15.94
N ALA A 50 11.68 4.89 -15.86
CA ALA A 50 11.16 4.41 -14.57
C ALA A 50 12.10 3.39 -13.90
N ALA A 51 12.78 2.53 -14.68
CA ALA A 51 13.76 1.58 -14.15
C ALA A 51 15.00 2.29 -13.58
N ILE A 52 15.56 3.24 -14.33
CA ILE A 52 16.71 4.05 -13.90
C ILE A 52 16.39 4.76 -12.58
N ARG A 53 15.25 5.45 -12.52
CA ARG A 53 14.83 6.15 -11.30
C ARG A 53 14.72 5.22 -10.08
N ARG A 54 14.23 3.99 -10.26
CA ARG A 54 14.15 3.02 -9.15
C ARG A 54 15.54 2.62 -8.63
N GLU A 55 16.51 2.43 -9.52
CA GLU A 55 17.88 2.14 -9.13
C GLU A 55 18.53 3.32 -8.41
N GLU A 56 18.34 4.54 -8.92
CA GLU A 56 18.83 5.77 -8.29
C GLU A 56 18.26 5.93 -6.88
N THR A 57 16.94 5.82 -6.71
CA THR A 57 16.30 5.90 -5.39
C THR A 57 16.78 4.80 -4.44
N LYS A 58 17.04 3.59 -4.95
CA LYS A 58 17.59 2.49 -4.14
C LYS A 58 19.00 2.81 -3.65
N LYS A 59 19.88 3.31 -4.53
CA LYS A 59 21.26 3.72 -4.18
C LYS A 59 21.26 4.86 -3.17
N GLU A 60 20.39 5.85 -3.36
CA GLU A 60 20.24 6.98 -2.44
C GLU A 60 19.78 6.52 -1.05
N TYR A 61 18.77 5.65 -1.00
CA TYR A 61 18.31 5.06 0.26
C TYR A 61 19.42 4.28 0.97
N GLU A 62 20.18 3.45 0.25
CA GLU A 62 21.32 2.71 0.83
C GLU A 62 22.41 3.64 1.36
N LYS A 63 22.71 4.74 0.66
CA LYS A 63 23.65 5.77 1.13
C LYS A 63 23.15 6.45 2.41
N LEU A 64 21.90 6.90 2.43
CA LEU A 64 21.30 7.54 3.61
C LEU A 64 21.25 6.58 4.81
N ARG A 65 20.94 5.31 4.57
CA ARG A 65 21.00 4.25 5.57
C ARG A 65 22.39 4.08 6.16
N LYS A 66 23.45 4.05 5.32
CA LYS A 66 24.84 3.97 5.78
C LYS A 66 25.26 5.21 6.58
N LEU A 67 24.75 6.38 6.22
CA LEU A 67 25.02 7.64 6.91
C LEU A 67 24.18 7.84 8.19
N GLY A 68 23.26 6.92 8.51
CA GLY A 68 22.34 7.07 9.64
C GLY A 68 21.30 8.19 9.47
N LYS A 69 21.17 8.77 8.27
CA LYS A 69 20.28 9.91 7.97
C LYS A 69 18.90 9.47 7.44
N LEU A 70 18.43 8.30 7.82
CA LEU A 70 17.10 7.86 7.42
C LEU A 70 16.06 8.70 8.17
N PRO A 71 14.98 9.16 7.49
CA PRO A 71 13.89 9.81 8.17
C PRO A 71 13.31 8.84 9.22
N GLU A 72 13.05 9.36 10.42
CA GLU A 72 12.42 8.59 11.47
C GLU A 72 11.07 8.07 10.96
N LYS A 73 10.88 6.75 11.01
CA LYS A 73 9.60 6.17 10.61
C LYS A 73 8.60 6.52 11.70
N GLU A 74 7.67 7.42 11.41
CA GLU A 74 6.49 7.60 12.26
C GLU A 74 5.85 6.24 12.47
N LYS A 75 5.90 5.73 13.71
CA LYS A 75 5.20 4.52 14.10
C LYS A 75 3.71 4.81 13.95
N ARG A 76 3.11 4.41 12.84
CA ARG A 76 1.67 4.43 12.67
C ARG A 76 1.08 3.51 13.75
N ARG A 77 0.47 4.14 14.77
CA ARG A 77 -0.28 3.47 15.85
C ARG A 77 -1.52 2.78 15.29
#